data_AF-A0A5D6XVL5-F1
#
_entry.id   AF-A0A5D6XVL5-F1
#
_cell.length_a   1.000
_cell.length_b   1.000
_cell.length_c   1.000
_cell.angle_alpha   90.00
_cell.angle_beta   90.00
_cell.angle_gamma   90.00
#
_symmetry.space_group_name_H-M   'P 1'
#
loop_
_entity.id
_entity.type
_entity.pdbx_description
1 polymer ?
#
loop_
_entity_poly.entity_id
_entity_poly.type
_entity_poly.pdbx_seq_one_letter_code
_entity_poly.pdbx_strand_id
1 'polypeptide(L)'
;MAPPDAAHVALRECLDGSRTLLRELQRSNNSAAPEEMLAVQDLLECIDRNAEQIALALVTSRRRKTTDALGAVASLLREQDQYLQQVVDLYTKLGSRPLFPAQNGTSTT
;
A
#
# COMPACT_ATOMS: atom_id res chain seq x y z
N MET A 1 -26.02 -6.82 -8.59
CA MET A 1 -24.72 -6.37 -8.05
C MET A 1 -23.87 -7.64 -7.91
N ALA A 2 -22.70 -7.75 -8.56
CA ALA A 2 -21.86 -8.94 -8.38
C ALA A 2 -21.23 -8.87 -6.98
N PRO A 3 -21.11 -10.00 -6.25
CA PRO A 3 -20.48 -9.99 -4.94
C PRO A 3 -19.01 -9.55 -5.09
N PRO A 4 -18.45 -8.82 -4.10
CA PRO A 4 -17.04 -8.48 -4.10
C PRO A 4 -16.21 -9.76 -4.09
N ASP A 5 -15.12 -9.78 -4.87
CA ASP A 5 -14.18 -10.89 -4.90
C ASP A 5 -13.63 -11.13 -3.49
N ALA A 6 -13.62 -12.37 -3.02
CA ALA A 6 -13.14 -12.72 -1.69
C ALA A 6 -11.70 -12.26 -1.46
N ALA A 7 -10.87 -12.24 -2.50
CA ALA A 7 -9.51 -11.71 -2.44
C ALA A 7 -9.48 -10.21 -2.16
N HIS A 8 -10.41 -9.46 -2.74
CA HIS A 8 -10.53 -8.01 -2.55
C HIS A 8 -11.02 -7.66 -1.13
N VAL A 9 -11.95 -8.45 -0.59
CA VAL A 9 -12.43 -8.26 0.79
C VAL A 9 -11.30 -8.51 1.78
N ALA A 10 -10.55 -9.61 1.61
CA ALA A 10 -9.42 -9.96 2.47
C ALA A 10 -8.29 -8.90 2.40
N LEU A 11 -7.99 -8.36 1.22
CA LEU A 11 -7.01 -7.29 1.07
C LEU A 11 -7.44 -6.04 1.85
N ARG A 12 -8.70 -5.64 1.72
CA ARG A 12 -9.20 -4.44 2.38
C ARG A 12 -9.22 -4.57 3.90
N GLU A 13 -9.63 -5.72 4.43
CA GLU A 13 -9.55 -6.01 5.86
C GLU A 13 -8.10 -5.95 6.38
N CYS A 14 -7.14 -6.43 5.60
CA CYS A 14 -5.73 -6.36 5.94
C CYS A 14 -5.19 -4.92 5.94
N LEU A 15 -5.59 -4.10 4.96
CA LEU A 15 -5.22 -2.68 4.91
C LEU A 15 -5.82 -1.89 6.07
N ASP A 16 -7.09 -2.12 6.39
CA ASP A 16 -7.77 -1.47 7.51
C ASP A 16 -7.16 -1.86 8.87
N GLY A 17 -6.84 -3.15 9.02
CA GLY A 17 -6.13 -3.66 10.20
C GLY A 17 -4.75 -3.03 10.35
N SER A 18 -3.96 -3.00 9.28
CA SER A 18 -2.61 -2.40 9.26
C SER A 18 -2.64 -0.91 9.58
N ARG A 19 -3.61 -0.18 9.01
CA ARG A 19 -3.83 1.24 9.31
C ARG A 19 -4.21 1.49 10.76
N THR A 20 -5.03 0.62 11.33
CA THR A 20 -5.44 0.70 12.74
C THR A 20 -4.23 0.51 13.65
N LEU A 21 -3.42 -0.52 13.40
CA LEU A 21 -2.20 -0.78 14.15
C LEU A 21 -1.20 0.38 14.05
N LEU A 22 -1.00 0.95 12.85
CA LEU A 22 -0.15 2.11 12.64
C LEU A 22 -0.60 3.33 13.45
N ARG A 23 -1.91 3.59 13.50
CA ARG A 23 -2.47 4.70 14.30
C ARG A 23 -2.27 4.46 15.80
N GLU A 24 -2.43 3.24 16.28
CA GLU A 24 -2.17 2.89 17.68
C GLU A 24 -0.68 3.00 18.04
N LEU A 25 0.22 2.63 17.13
CA LEU A 25 1.67 2.84 17.29
C LEU A 25 2.03 4.34 17.36
N GLN A 26 1.38 5.17 16.55
CA GLN A 26 1.57 6.63 16.62
C GLN A 26 1.02 7.25 17.92
N ARG A 27 -0.06 6.69 18.47
CA ARG A 27 -0.65 7.15 19.75
C ARG A 27 0.17 6.69 20.96
N SER A 28 0.79 5.52 20.90
CA SER A 28 1.61 4.96 21.97
C SER A 28 3.03 5.56 21.93
N ASN A 29 3.14 6.83 22.33
CA ASN A 29 4.35 7.67 22.40
C ASN A 29 5.60 6.99 23.03
N ASN A 30 6.30 6.13 22.29
CA ASN A 30 7.71 5.77 22.56
C ASN A 30 8.50 5.28 21.34
N SER A 31 7.86 5.07 20.19
CA SER A 31 8.55 4.92 18.90
C SER A 31 7.59 5.31 17.80
N ALA A 32 7.83 6.42 17.12
CA ALA A 32 7.11 6.73 15.89
C ALA A 32 7.25 5.55 14.92
N ALA A 33 6.15 5.11 14.31
CA ALA A 33 6.24 4.19 13.18
C ALA A 33 7.18 4.81 12.14
N PRO A 34 8.13 4.04 11.56
CA PRO A 34 9.02 4.57 10.54
C PRO A 34 8.21 5.25 9.43
N GLU A 35 8.66 6.42 8.96
CA GLU A 35 7.99 7.16 7.89
C GLU A 35 7.80 6.30 6.65
N GLU A 36 8.76 5.41 6.38
CA GLU A 36 8.68 4.45 5.29
C GLU A 36 7.51 3.47 5.44
N MET A 37 7.14 3.08 6.67
CA MET A 37 6.03 2.18 6.93
C MET A 37 4.67 2.87 6.71
N LEU A 38 4.58 4.16 7.02
CA LEU A 38 3.42 4.98 6.70
C LEU A 38 3.28 5.17 5.18
N ALA A 39 4.39 5.45 4.49
CA ALA A 39 4.41 5.59 3.05
C ALA A 39 4.03 4.29 2.33
N VAL A 40 4.47 3.12 2.83
CA VAL A 40 4.03 1.82 2.29
C VAL A 40 2.52 1.64 2.44
N GLN A 41 1.95 1.97 3.60
CA GLN A 41 0.51 1.88 3.82
C GLN A 41 -0.27 2.75 2.83
N ASP A 42 0.14 4.01 2.63
CA ASP A 42 -0.52 4.91 1.69
C ASP A 42 -0.44 4.41 0.23
N LEU A 43 0.71 3.87 -0.18
CA LEU A 43 0.89 3.29 -1.51
C LEU A 43 0.00 2.06 -1.73
N LEU A 44 -0.13 1.19 -0.73
CA LEU A 44 -1.02 0.02 -0.81
C LEU A 44 -2.50 0.42 -0.91
N GLU A 45 -2.92 1.48 -0.20
CA GLU A 45 -4.27 2.05 -0.35
C GLU A 45 -4.50 2.66 -1.75
N CYS A 46 -3.47 3.20 -2.40
CA CYS A 46 -3.55 3.63 -3.81
C CYS A 46 -3.67 2.45 -4.77
N ILE A 47 -2.91 1.37 -4.53
CA ILE A 47 -2.96 0.14 -5.34
C ILE A 47 -4.35 -0.49 -5.30
N ASP A 48 -4.94 -0.61 -4.10
CA ASP A 48 -6.30 -1.14 -3.91
C ASP A 48 -7.35 -0.30 -4.65
N ARG A 49 -7.30 1.02 -4.53
CA ARG A 49 -8.18 1.94 -5.28
C ARG A 49 -8.03 1.81 -6.79
N ASN A 50 -6.81 1.60 -7.28
CA ASN A 50 -6.60 1.37 -8.71
C ASN A 50 -7.20 0.03 -9.15
N ALA A 51 -7.11 -1.01 -8.32
CA ALA A 51 -7.71 -2.31 -8.61
C ALA A 51 -9.25 -2.22 -8.68
N GLU A 52 -9.89 -1.49 -7.76
CA GLU A 52 -11.34 -1.21 -7.80
C GLU A 52 -11.74 -0.50 -9.10
N GLN A 53 -10.99 0.54 -9.48
CA GLN A 53 -11.27 1.31 -10.69
C GLN A 53 -11.08 0.50 -11.97
N ILE A 54 -10.03 -0.33 -12.04
CA ILE A 54 -9.81 -1.26 -13.15
C ILE A 54 -10.97 -2.26 -13.24
N ALA A 55 -11.37 -2.89 -12.13
CA ALA A 55 -12.47 -3.83 -12.12
C ALA A 55 -13.78 -3.18 -12.59
N LEU A 56 -14.08 -1.97 -12.10
CA LEU A 56 -15.26 -1.20 -12.51
C LEU A 56 -15.23 -0.86 -14.01
N ALA A 57 -14.07 -0.40 -14.51
CA ALA A 57 -13.86 -0.05 -15.91
C ALA A 57 -14.06 -1.27 -16.83
N LEU A 58 -13.50 -2.43 -16.46
CA LEU A 58 -13.64 -3.68 -17.19
C LEU A 58 -15.10 -4.18 -17.21
N VAL A 59 -15.78 -4.15 -16.07
CA VAL A 59 -17.21 -4.52 -15.99
C VAL A 59 -18.07 -3.60 -16.85
N THR A 60 -17.79 -2.30 -16.84
CA THR A 60 -18.52 -1.30 -17.61
C THR A 60 -18.28 -1.46 -19.11
N SER A 61 -17.03 -1.63 -19.52
CA SER A 61 -16.64 -1.91 -20.92
C SER A 61 -17.30 -3.19 -21.43
N ARG A 62 -17.26 -4.28 -20.64
CA ARG A 62 -17.92 -5.54 -20.99
C ARG A 62 -19.43 -5.37 -21.17
N ARG A 63 -20.10 -4.63 -20.29
CA ARG A 63 -21.55 -4.37 -20.37
C ARG A 63 -21.92 -3.54 -21.60
N ARG A 64 -21.11 -2.54 -21.94
CA ARG A 64 -21.36 -1.62 -23.06
C ARG A 64 -20.85 -2.16 -24.40
N LYS A 65 -20.05 -3.25 -24.39
CA LYS A 65 -19.34 -3.79 -25.56
C LYS A 65 -18.45 -2.74 -26.25
N THR A 66 -17.88 -1.81 -25.49
CA THR A 66 -16.99 -0.76 -26.00
C THR A 66 -15.58 -0.92 -25.42
N THR A 67 -14.57 -0.49 -26.17
CA THR A 67 -13.15 -0.56 -25.78
C THR A 67 -12.61 0.72 -25.14
N ASP A 68 -13.44 1.75 -25.00
CA ASP A 68 -13.02 3.09 -24.56
C ASP A 68 -12.37 3.10 -23.17
N ALA A 69 -12.70 2.11 -22.32
CA ALA A 69 -12.14 1.99 -20.98
C ALA A 69 -10.70 1.42 -20.97
N LEU A 70 -10.22 0.82 -22.06
CA LEU A 70 -8.91 0.15 -22.09
C LEU A 70 -7.75 1.13 -21.91
N GLY A 71 -7.87 2.36 -22.42
CA GLY A 71 -6.86 3.40 -22.22
C GLY A 71 -6.76 3.82 -20.75
N ALA A 72 -7.89 3.97 -20.06
CA ALA A 72 -7.91 4.28 -18.63
C ALA A 72 -7.37 3.12 -17.78
N VAL A 73 -7.72 1.87 -18.13
CA VAL A 73 -7.17 0.67 -17.47
C VAL A 73 -5.65 0.59 -17.64
N ALA A 74 -5.13 0.85 -18.83
CA ALA A 74 -3.68 0.84 -19.08
C ALA A 74 -2.94 1.90 -18.24
N SER A 75 -3.51 3.11 -18.09
CA SER A 75 -2.94 4.15 -17.23
C SER A 75 -2.94 3.74 -15.77
N LEU A 76 -4.04 3.19 -15.25
CA LEU A 76 -4.15 2.73 -13.86
C LEU A 76 -3.18 1.58 -13.57
N LEU A 77 -2.99 0.64 -14.51
CA LEU A 77 -2.02 -0.45 -14.38
C LEU A 77 -0.58 0.07 -14.32
N ARG A 78 -0.24 1.05 -15.16
CA ARG A 78 1.09 1.68 -15.15
C ARG A 78 1.38 2.40 -13.84
N GLU A 79 0.38 3.08 -13.30
CA GLU A 79 0.47 3.74 -12.01
C GLU A 79 0.63 2.71 -10.86
N GLN A 80 -0.11 1.60 -10.94
CA GLN A 80 0.00 0.50 -9.98
C GLN A 80 1.41 -0.11 -9.95
N ASP A 81 2.02 -0.30 -11.12
CA ASP A 81 3.41 -0.77 -11.27
C ASP A 81 4.41 0.20 -10.61
N GLN A 82 4.24 1.50 -10.82
CA GLN A 82 5.07 2.53 -10.17
C GLN A 82 4.93 2.52 -8.65
N TYR A 83 3.71 2.33 -8.12
CA TYR A 83 3.50 2.23 -6.67
C TYR A 83 4.10 0.96 -6.10
N LEU A 84 4.00 -0.18 -6.80
CA LEU A 84 4.63 -1.44 -6.38
C LEU A 84 6.15 -1.29 -6.30
N GLN A 85 6.77 -0.63 -7.29
CA GLN A 85 8.21 -0.37 -7.25
C GLN A 85 8.60 0.49 -6.03
N GLN A 86 7.83 1.55 -5.74
CA GLN A 86 8.08 2.38 -4.56
C GLN A 86 7.93 1.60 -3.24
N VAL A 87 6.95 0.69 -3.16
CA VAL A 87 6.77 -0.19 -2.00
C VAL A 87 8.00 -1.09 -1.80
N VAL A 88 8.52 -1.70 -2.88
CA VAL A 88 9.73 -2.53 -2.81
C VAL A 88 10.94 -1.72 -2.34
N ASP A 89 11.12 -0.50 -2.84
CA ASP A 89 12.22 0.38 -2.45
C ASP A 89 12.13 0.77 -0.97
N LEU A 90 10.92 1.06 -0.47
CA LEU A 90 10.69 1.38 0.94
C LEU A 90 10.93 0.17 1.85
N TYR A 91 10.49 -1.03 1.46
CA TYR A 91 10.80 -2.25 2.21
C TYR A 91 12.30 -2.54 2.25
N THR A 92 13.01 -2.30 1.15
CA THR A 92 14.48 -2.43 1.11
C THR A 92 15.15 -1.48 2.09
N LYS A 93 14.69 -0.22 2.14
CA LYS A 93 15.18 0.77 3.12
C LYS A 93 14.89 0.34 4.55
N LEU A 94 13.67 -0.10 4.85
CA LEU A 94 13.27 -0.60 6.16
C LEU A 94 14.12 -1.80 6.59
N GLY A 95 14.35 -2.76 5.71
CA GLY A 95 15.16 -3.95 5.98
C GLY A 95 16.64 -3.64 6.21
N SER A 96 17.15 -2.55 5.64
CA SER A 96 18.52 -2.08 5.84
C SER A 96 18.72 -1.27 7.15
N ARG A 97 17.62 -0.87 7.81
CA ARG A 97 17.68 -0.07 9.03
C ARG A 97 18.10 -0.95 10.22
N PRO A 98 19.11 -0.56 11.01
CA PRO A 98 19.49 -1.31 12.20
C PRO A 98 18.32 -1.39 13.18
N LEU A 99 17.96 -2.60 13.61
CA LEU A 99 16.88 -2.85 14.60
C LEU A 99 17.16 -2.21 15.96
N PHE A 100 18.44 -1.99 16.27
CA PHE A 100 18.88 -1.25 17.44
C PHE A 100 19.90 -0.19 16.99
N PRO A 101 19.77 1.08 17.41
CA PRO A 101 20.84 2.04 17.21
C PRO A 101 22.10 1.50 17.89
N ALA A 102 23.25 1.58 17.22
CA ALA A 102 24.53 1.23 17.84
C ALA A 102 24.66 2.06 19.12
N GLN A 103 24.78 1.40 20.27
CA GLN A 103 25.11 2.09 21.51
C GLN A 103 26.51 2.68 21.31
N ASN A 104 26.57 3.98 21.01
CA ASN A 104 27.83 4.70 21.02
C ASN A 104 28.36 4.57 22.45
N GLY A 105 29.37 3.71 22.62
CA GLY A 105 30.03 3.49 23.89
C GLY A 105 30.56 4.81 24.41
N THR A 106 29.90 5.36 25.43
CA THR A 106 30.50 6.37 26.31
C THR A 106 31.54 5.67 27.16
N SER A 107 32.69 5.35 26.55
CA SER A 107 33.93 5.11 27.26
C SER A 107 34.74 6.39 27.17
N THR A 108 34.64 7.23 28.20
CA THR A 108 35.69 8.17 28.58
C THR A 108 35.55 8.45 30.07
N THR A 109 36.39 7.72 30.82
CA THR A 109 37.21 8.13 31.99
C THR A 109 36.82 9.38 32.75
#